data_AF-A0A1B6FNK5-F1
#
_entry.id   AF-A0A1B6FNK5-F1
#
_cell.length_a   1.000
_cell.length_b   1.000
_cell.length_c   1.000
_cell.angle_alpha   90.00
_cell.angle_beta   90.00
_cell.angle_gamma   90.00
#
_symmetry.space_group_name_H-M   'P 1'
#
loop_
_entity.id
_entity.type
_entity.pdbx_description
1 polymer ?
#
loop_
_entity_poly.entity_id
_entity_poly.type
_entity_poly.pdbx_seq_one_letter_code
_entity_poly.pdbx_strand_id
1 'polypeptide(L)'
;TAKALIDLFEAYKSYEGLYYFLGSIVNFSQDPEVHFKYIQAACRTGQIKEVERICRESNYYNAERVKNFLKEIKLSDQLPLIIVCDRFDFVHDLVLYLYRNSLQKYIEIYVQKVNPSRLPVVVGGLLDVDCSEEIIKNLIMVVKGQFSTDELVEEVEKRNRLKLITPWLESRVLEGSTEAATHNALAKIYIDSNNNAERFLRENQYYDSKVVGKYCEKR
;
A
#
# COMPACT_ATOMS: atom_id res chain seq x y z
N THR A 1 7.66 17.25 -36.51
CA THR A 1 7.44 15.95 -35.82
C THR A 1 6.93 16.21 -34.42
N ALA A 2 6.26 15.25 -33.77
CA ALA A 2 5.70 15.43 -32.42
C ALA A 2 6.75 15.93 -31.41
N LYS A 3 7.99 15.43 -31.51
CA LYS A 3 9.14 15.88 -30.71
C LYS A 3 9.46 17.37 -30.87
N ALA A 4 9.48 17.88 -32.10
CA ALA A 4 9.74 19.31 -32.36
C ALA A 4 8.64 20.24 -31.81
N LEU A 5 7.38 19.78 -31.80
CA LEU A 5 6.27 20.54 -31.20
C LEU A 5 6.33 20.53 -29.68
N ILE A 6 6.69 19.39 -29.10
CA ILE A 6 6.96 19.28 -27.66
C ILE A 6 8.08 20.25 -27.24
N ASP A 7 9.20 20.23 -27.96
CA ASP A 7 10.35 21.09 -27.67
C ASP A 7 9.99 22.58 -27.83
N LEU A 8 9.14 22.91 -28.81
CA LEU A 8 8.61 24.27 -29.01
C LEU A 8 7.73 24.70 -27.83
N PHE A 9 6.74 23.88 -27.42
CA PHE A 9 5.87 24.23 -26.31
C PHE A 9 6.63 24.33 -24.98
N GLU A 10 7.65 23.50 -24.76
CA GLU A 10 8.54 23.60 -23.61
C GLU A 10 9.39 24.88 -23.62
N ALA A 11 9.94 25.26 -24.79
CA ALA A 11 10.71 26.49 -24.94
C ALA A 11 9.90 27.75 -24.60
N TYR A 12 8.61 27.75 -24.95
CA TYR A 12 7.69 28.85 -24.65
C TYR A 12 6.94 28.70 -23.32
N LYS A 13 7.23 27.66 -22.52
CA LYS A 13 6.53 27.33 -21.25
C LYS A 13 5.00 27.24 -21.42
N SER A 14 4.52 26.88 -22.60
CA SER A 14 3.09 26.77 -22.90
C SER A 14 2.58 25.39 -22.48
N TYR A 15 2.37 25.21 -21.17
CA TYR A 15 1.96 23.92 -20.60
C TYR A 15 0.52 23.54 -20.96
N GLU A 16 -0.36 24.52 -21.17
CA GLU A 16 -1.73 24.27 -21.64
C GLU A 16 -1.73 23.76 -23.09
N GLY A 17 -0.98 24.41 -23.99
CA GLY A 17 -0.84 23.97 -25.38
C GLY A 17 -0.21 22.57 -25.47
N LEU A 18 0.81 22.31 -24.67
CA LEU A 18 1.43 20.99 -24.55
C LEU A 18 0.42 19.94 -24.04
N TYR A 19 -0.37 20.27 -23.03
CA TYR A 19 -1.40 19.37 -22.50
C TYR A 19 -2.45 19.00 -23.55
N TYR A 20 -3.03 19.96 -24.28
CA TYR A 20 -4.03 19.66 -25.30
C TYR A 20 -3.45 18.87 -26.48
N PHE A 21 -2.23 19.22 -26.92
CA PHE A 21 -1.54 18.50 -27.98
C PHE A 21 -1.24 17.06 -27.56
N LEU A 22 -0.61 16.87 -26.41
CA LEU A 22 -0.26 15.56 -25.89
C LEU A 22 -1.49 14.71 -25.56
N GLY A 23 -2.57 15.31 -25.05
CA GLY A 23 -3.82 14.60 -24.77
C GLY A 23 -4.44 13.95 -26.02
N SER A 24 -4.28 14.56 -27.19
CA SER A 24 -4.76 13.98 -28.45
C SER A 24 -3.95 12.76 -28.93
N ILE A 25 -2.68 12.66 -28.53
CA ILE A 25 -1.75 11.63 -29.02
C ILE A 25 -1.40 10.57 -27.97
N VAL A 26 -1.53 10.86 -26.67
CA VAL A 26 -1.05 10.01 -25.57
C VAL A 26 -1.74 8.64 -25.55
N ASN A 27 -3.02 8.57 -25.92
CA ASN A 27 -3.78 7.31 -25.98
C ASN A 27 -3.31 6.38 -27.11
N PHE A 28 -2.65 6.92 -28.15
CA PHE A 28 -2.16 6.16 -29.31
C PHE A 28 -0.64 5.98 -29.30
N SER A 29 0.07 6.78 -28.50
CA SER A 29 1.51 6.73 -28.37
C SER A 29 1.94 5.61 -27.43
N GLN A 30 2.98 4.88 -27.80
CA GLN A 30 3.68 3.93 -26.92
C GLN A 30 5.01 4.51 -26.41
N ASP A 31 5.32 5.76 -26.76
CA ASP A 31 6.57 6.41 -26.37
C ASP A 31 6.53 6.83 -24.89
N PRO A 32 7.40 6.27 -24.04
CA PRO A 32 7.46 6.62 -22.61
C PRO A 32 7.63 8.12 -22.36
N GLU A 33 8.32 8.83 -23.25
CA GLU A 33 8.58 10.26 -23.10
C GLU A 33 7.32 11.10 -23.34
N VAL A 34 6.46 10.67 -24.27
CA VAL A 34 5.15 11.32 -24.52
C VAL A 34 4.25 11.20 -23.29
N HIS A 35 4.17 10.01 -22.69
CA HIS A 35 3.38 9.78 -21.48
C HIS A 35 3.93 10.57 -20.29
N PHE A 36 5.24 10.57 -20.10
CA PHE A 36 5.88 11.32 -19.02
C PHE A 36 5.64 12.84 -19.16
N LYS A 37 5.89 13.40 -20.35
CA LYS A 37 5.66 14.83 -20.60
C LYS A 37 4.19 15.21 -20.47
N TYR A 38 3.26 14.31 -20.81
CA TYR A 38 1.84 14.54 -20.60
C TYR A 38 1.48 14.62 -19.11
N ILE A 39 2.00 13.70 -18.30
CA ILE A 39 1.85 13.75 -16.83
C ILE A 39 2.41 15.07 -16.28
N GLN A 40 3.59 15.50 -16.74
CA GLN A 40 4.18 16.77 -16.31
C GLN A 40 3.30 17.98 -16.68
N ALA A 41 2.79 18.01 -17.90
CA ALA A 41 1.91 19.08 -18.37
C ALA A 41 0.61 19.10 -17.56
N ALA A 42 -0.03 17.94 -17.37
CA ALA A 42 -1.28 17.81 -16.61
C ALA A 42 -1.11 18.20 -15.13
N CYS A 43 0.02 17.85 -14.49
CA CYS A 43 0.32 18.31 -13.14
C CYS A 43 0.48 19.84 -13.06
N ARG A 44 1.14 20.46 -14.05
CA ARG A 44 1.37 21.91 -14.09
C ARG A 44 0.11 22.72 -14.40
N THR A 45 -0.81 22.16 -15.16
CA THR A 45 -2.12 22.78 -15.46
C THR A 45 -3.19 22.50 -14.39
N GLY A 46 -2.85 21.73 -13.35
CA GLY A 46 -3.78 21.39 -12.26
C GLY A 46 -4.84 20.34 -12.63
N GLN A 47 -4.67 19.63 -13.75
CA GLN A 47 -5.60 18.61 -14.23
C GLN A 47 -5.36 17.26 -13.56
N ILE A 48 -5.55 17.19 -12.24
CA ILE A 48 -5.19 16.02 -11.41
C ILE A 48 -5.95 14.74 -11.82
N LYS A 49 -7.22 14.87 -12.23
CA LYS A 49 -8.02 13.72 -12.69
C LYS A 49 -7.41 13.02 -13.90
N GLU A 50 -6.77 13.78 -14.77
CA GLU A 50 -6.13 13.22 -15.96
C GLU A 50 -4.79 12.58 -15.63
N VAL A 51 -4.06 13.16 -14.66
CA VAL A 51 -2.86 12.53 -14.08
C VAL A 51 -3.23 11.17 -13.48
N GLU A 52 -4.31 11.11 -12.71
CA GLU A 52 -4.84 9.86 -12.13
C GLU A 52 -5.18 8.83 -13.22
N ARG A 53 -5.92 9.26 -14.26
CA ARG A 53 -6.31 8.41 -15.39
C ARG A 53 -5.10 7.78 -16.07
N ILE A 54 -4.11 8.59 -16.44
CA ILE A 54 -2.90 8.10 -17.11
C ILE A 54 -2.07 7.20 -16.19
N CYS A 55 -1.93 7.56 -14.92
CA CYS A 55 -1.23 6.72 -13.95
C CYS A 55 -1.91 5.37 -13.77
N ARG A 56 -3.24 5.28 -13.93
CA ARG A 56 -4.01 4.04 -13.84
C ARG A 56 -4.03 3.22 -15.13
N GLU A 57 -4.17 3.87 -16.28
CA GLU A 57 -4.44 3.20 -17.56
C GLU A 57 -3.17 2.94 -18.39
N SER A 58 -2.19 3.84 -18.33
CA SER A 58 -1.00 3.71 -19.16
C SER A 58 0.00 2.71 -18.60
N ASN A 59 0.63 1.95 -19.50
CA ASN A 59 1.72 1.00 -19.20
C ASN A 59 3.06 1.42 -19.83
N TYR A 60 3.09 2.56 -20.53
CA TYR A 60 4.24 2.95 -21.35
C TYR A 60 5.18 3.93 -20.66
N TYR A 61 4.77 4.57 -19.55
CA TYR A 61 5.66 5.47 -18.81
C TYR A 61 6.65 4.71 -17.93
N ASN A 62 7.81 5.32 -17.67
CA ASN A 62 8.75 4.81 -16.68
C ASN A 62 8.22 5.11 -15.26
N ALA A 63 7.82 4.07 -14.54
CA ALA A 63 7.19 4.18 -13.23
C ALA A 63 8.09 4.85 -12.18
N GLU A 64 9.39 4.58 -12.19
CA GLU A 64 10.33 5.17 -11.24
C GLU A 64 10.53 6.67 -11.49
N ARG A 65 10.62 7.07 -12.76
CA ARG A 65 10.71 8.48 -13.15
C ARG A 65 9.43 9.24 -12.77
N VAL A 66 8.25 8.65 -13.00
CA VAL A 66 6.96 9.24 -12.61
C VAL A 66 6.81 9.31 -11.09
N LYS A 67 7.14 8.25 -10.35
CA LYS A 67 7.14 8.21 -8.88
C LYS A 67 7.97 9.36 -8.30
N ASN A 68 9.21 9.52 -8.76
CA ASN A 68 10.11 10.56 -8.26
C ASN A 68 9.58 11.96 -8.58
N PHE A 69 9.07 12.18 -9.79
CA PHE A 69 8.44 13.45 -10.17
C PHE A 69 7.22 13.79 -9.31
N LEU A 70 6.33 12.82 -9.05
CA LEU A 70 5.14 13.02 -8.22
C LEU A 70 5.47 13.31 -6.75
N LYS A 71 6.57 12.73 -6.22
CA LYS A 71 7.09 13.04 -4.89
C LYS A 71 7.67 14.46 -4.80
N GLU A 72 8.32 14.94 -5.85
CA GLU A 72 8.90 16.29 -5.90
C GLU A 72 7.83 17.38 -6.01
N ILE A 73 6.83 17.18 -6.86
CA ILE A 73 5.81 18.20 -7.13
C ILE A 73 4.82 18.38 -5.98
N LYS A 74 4.74 17.41 -5.05
CA LYS A 74 3.88 17.44 -3.85
C LYS A 74 2.44 17.87 -4.16
N LEU A 75 1.78 17.11 -5.02
CA LEU A 75 0.38 17.36 -5.38
C LEU A 75 -0.51 17.47 -4.13
N SER A 76 -1.54 18.30 -4.20
CA SER A 76 -2.56 18.38 -3.13
C SER A 76 -3.27 17.04 -2.91
N ASP A 77 -3.50 16.29 -3.99
CA ASP A 77 -4.01 14.94 -3.99
C ASP A 77 -2.90 13.93 -4.30
N GLN A 78 -2.70 12.98 -3.39
CA GLN A 78 -1.65 11.95 -3.49
C GLN A 78 -2.15 10.66 -4.18
N LEU A 79 -3.42 10.57 -4.57
CA LEU A 79 -3.97 9.42 -5.27
C LEU A 79 -3.17 9.01 -6.51
N PRO A 80 -2.70 9.93 -7.38
CA PRO A 80 -1.88 9.53 -8.53
C PRO A 80 -0.58 8.83 -8.12
N LEU A 81 0.10 9.32 -7.07
CA LEU A 81 1.31 8.69 -6.55
C LEU A 81 0.99 7.31 -5.95
N ILE A 82 -0.10 7.19 -5.20
CA ILE A 82 -0.56 5.93 -4.61
C ILE A 82 -0.80 4.88 -5.71
N ILE A 83 -1.48 5.26 -6.80
CA ILE A 83 -1.77 4.36 -7.92
C ILE A 83 -0.47 3.86 -8.59
N VAL A 84 0.48 4.76 -8.87
CA VAL A 84 1.76 4.35 -9.46
C VAL A 84 2.50 3.39 -8.53
N CYS A 85 2.55 3.70 -7.24
CA CYS A 85 3.25 2.83 -6.29
C CYS A 85 2.57 1.47 -6.11
N ASP A 86 1.24 1.40 -6.10
CA ASP A 86 0.49 0.14 -6.00
C ASP A 86 0.69 -0.77 -7.21
N ARG A 87 0.63 -0.17 -8.42
CA ARG A 87 0.74 -0.91 -9.69
C ARG A 87 2.12 -1.49 -9.94
N PHE A 88 3.17 -0.80 -9.49
CA PHE A 88 4.57 -1.18 -9.71
C PHE A 88 5.27 -1.69 -8.45
N ASP A 89 4.50 -2.07 -7.43
CA ASP A 89 4.98 -2.69 -6.19
C ASP A 89 5.96 -1.83 -5.35
N PHE A 90 5.89 -0.50 -5.49
CA PHE A 90 6.64 0.47 -4.66
C PHE A 90 5.89 0.83 -3.37
N VAL A 91 5.19 -0.13 -2.77
CA VAL A 91 4.31 0.09 -1.61
C VAL A 91 5.10 0.57 -0.39
N HIS A 92 6.26 -0.05 -0.12
CA HIS A 92 7.10 0.31 1.01
C HIS A 92 7.61 1.77 0.89
N ASP A 93 8.13 2.14 -0.28
CA ASP A 93 8.57 3.51 -0.60
C ASP A 93 7.44 4.54 -0.42
N LEU A 94 6.21 4.18 -0.82
CA LEU A 94 5.03 5.01 -0.66
C LEU A 94 4.73 5.27 0.82
N VAL A 95 4.70 4.21 1.63
CA VAL A 95 4.42 4.30 3.08
C VAL A 95 5.45 5.18 3.76
N LEU A 96 6.75 4.96 3.49
CA LEU A 96 7.85 5.80 3.97
C LEU A 96 7.65 7.27 3.61
N TYR A 97 7.30 7.56 2.35
CA TYR A 97 7.10 8.92 1.89
C TYR A 97 5.88 9.58 2.55
N LEU A 98 4.74 8.90 2.57
CA LEU A 98 3.50 9.43 3.15
C LEU A 98 3.67 9.67 4.65
N TYR A 99 4.31 8.75 5.37
CA TYR A 99 4.54 8.89 6.81
C TYR A 99 5.48 10.06 7.13
N ARG A 100 6.61 10.19 6.42
CA ARG A 100 7.58 11.30 6.61
C ARG A 100 7.01 12.68 6.33
N ASN A 101 5.99 12.77 5.47
CA ASN A 101 5.31 14.02 5.15
C ASN A 101 4.03 14.24 5.98
N SER A 102 3.79 13.43 7.03
CA SER A 102 2.59 13.53 7.88
C SER A 102 1.27 13.31 7.13
N LEU A 103 1.28 12.53 6.04
CA LEU A 103 0.16 12.24 5.15
C LEU A 103 -0.55 10.93 5.53
N GLN A 104 -0.74 10.67 6.82
CA GLN A 104 -1.28 9.40 7.33
C GLN A 104 -2.69 9.10 6.81
N LYS A 105 -3.53 10.14 6.63
CA LYS A 105 -4.86 10.02 6.02
C LYS A 105 -4.83 9.33 4.64
N TYR A 106 -3.79 9.56 3.86
CA TYR A 106 -3.65 8.95 2.54
C TYR A 106 -3.22 7.47 2.61
N ILE A 107 -2.50 7.08 3.66
CA ILE A 107 -2.19 5.66 3.93
C ILE A 107 -3.49 4.91 4.22
N GLU A 108 -4.37 5.51 5.04
CA GLU A 108 -5.70 4.95 5.33
C GLU A 108 -6.57 4.87 4.07
N ILE A 109 -6.63 5.93 3.26
CA ILE A 109 -7.36 5.92 1.98
C ILE A 109 -6.83 4.84 1.05
N TYR A 110 -5.51 4.64 0.99
CA TYR A 110 -4.90 3.63 0.14
C TYR A 110 -5.42 2.22 0.47
N VAL A 111 -5.33 1.82 1.74
CA VAL A 111 -5.77 0.47 2.17
C VAL A 111 -7.30 0.33 2.24
N GLN A 112 -8.07 1.42 2.35
CA GLN A 112 -9.54 1.31 2.36
C GLN A 112 -10.18 1.37 0.98
N LYS A 113 -9.70 2.26 0.11
CA LYS A 113 -10.39 2.60 -1.15
C LYS A 113 -9.67 2.12 -2.40
N VAL A 114 -8.35 1.97 -2.35
CA VAL A 114 -7.57 1.61 -3.53
C VAL A 114 -7.31 0.12 -3.55
N ASN A 115 -6.64 -0.42 -2.53
CA ASN A 115 -6.28 -1.82 -2.49
C ASN A 115 -6.16 -2.36 -1.05
N PRO A 116 -7.26 -2.92 -0.48
CA PRO A 116 -7.23 -3.49 0.86
C PRO A 116 -6.30 -4.68 1.03
N SER A 117 -6.06 -5.45 -0.03
CA SER A 117 -5.16 -6.60 -0.01
C SER A 117 -3.72 -6.21 0.33
N ARG A 118 -3.34 -4.93 0.19
CA ARG A 118 -2.01 -4.42 0.51
C ARG A 118 -1.82 -4.03 1.97
N LEU A 119 -2.85 -4.17 2.80
CA LEU A 119 -2.76 -3.87 4.24
C LEU A 119 -1.57 -4.57 4.92
N PRO A 120 -1.27 -5.87 4.72
CA PRO A 120 -0.15 -6.54 5.37
C PRO A 120 1.20 -5.83 5.11
N VAL A 121 1.48 -5.53 3.84
CA VAL A 121 2.71 -4.86 3.41
C VAL A 121 2.77 -3.43 3.95
N VAL A 122 1.64 -2.73 3.98
CA VAL A 122 1.55 -1.37 4.55
C VAL A 122 1.82 -1.38 6.05
N VAL A 123 1.25 -2.34 6.79
CA VAL A 123 1.51 -2.54 8.22
C VAL A 123 2.99 -2.84 8.45
N GLY A 124 3.59 -3.72 7.64
CA GLY A 124 5.03 -3.97 7.68
C GLY A 124 5.86 -2.69 7.50
N GLY A 125 5.55 -1.90 6.47
CA GLY A 125 6.22 -0.62 6.23
C GLY A 125 6.02 0.42 7.34
N LEU A 126 4.84 0.46 7.98
CA LEU A 126 4.57 1.32 9.12
C LEU A 126 5.36 0.90 10.36
N LEU A 127 5.54 -0.40 10.58
CA LEU A 127 6.37 -0.93 11.65
C LEU A 127 7.85 -0.60 11.44
N ASP A 128 8.33 -0.61 10.19
CA ASP A 128 9.73 -0.28 9.86
C ASP A 128 10.09 1.20 10.09
N VAL A 129 9.09 2.08 10.17
CA VAL A 129 9.27 3.52 10.46
C VAL A 129 8.92 3.90 11.89
N ASP A 130 8.84 2.92 12.79
CA ASP A 130 8.47 3.09 14.21
C ASP A 130 7.15 3.85 14.40
N CYS A 131 6.17 3.60 13.53
CA CYS A 131 4.85 4.19 13.66
C CYS A 131 4.17 3.78 14.99
N SER A 132 3.36 4.67 15.56
CA SER A 132 2.63 4.40 16.80
C SER A 132 1.75 3.15 16.64
N GLU A 133 1.86 2.24 17.61
CA GLU A 133 1.05 1.03 17.65
C GLU A 133 -0.46 1.31 17.61
N GLU A 134 -0.91 2.41 18.21
CA GLU A 134 -2.32 2.80 18.21
C GLU A 134 -2.82 3.10 16.80
N ILE A 135 -1.99 3.77 15.97
CA ILE A 135 -2.34 4.08 14.58
C ILE A 135 -2.46 2.79 13.78
N ILE A 136 -1.51 1.85 13.96
CA ILE A 136 -1.53 0.57 13.24
C ILE A 136 -2.73 -0.27 13.67
N LYS A 137 -3.02 -0.35 14.98
CA LYS A 137 -4.20 -1.06 15.51
C LYS A 137 -5.49 -0.47 14.94
N ASN A 138 -5.63 0.85 14.95
CA ASN A 138 -6.79 1.51 14.37
C ASN A 138 -6.91 1.25 12.87
N LEU A 139 -5.81 1.30 12.12
CA LEU A 139 -5.80 1.01 10.69
C LEU A 139 -6.32 -0.40 10.40
N ILE A 140 -5.81 -1.41 11.12
CA ILE A 140 -6.24 -2.81 10.96
C ILE A 140 -7.72 -2.99 11.33
N MET A 141 -8.19 -2.33 12.39
CA MET A 141 -9.59 -2.41 12.82
C MET A 141 -10.57 -1.74 11.85
N VAL A 142 -10.18 -0.63 11.22
CA VAL A 142 -11.06 0.14 10.32
C VAL A 142 -11.12 -0.51 8.93
N VAL A 143 -10.05 -1.18 8.48
CA VAL A 143 -10.02 -1.84 7.18
C VAL A 143 -10.85 -3.12 7.23
N LYS A 144 -12.09 -3.04 6.73
CA LYS A 144 -13.01 -4.17 6.56
C LYS A 144 -12.82 -4.93 5.24
N GLY A 145 -11.78 -4.60 4.47
CA GLY A 145 -11.51 -5.23 3.18
C GLY A 145 -10.98 -6.65 3.32
N GLN A 146 -10.97 -7.40 2.21
CA GLN A 146 -10.33 -8.71 2.17
C GLN A 146 -8.81 -8.53 2.05
N PHE A 147 -8.08 -8.97 3.06
CA PHE A 147 -6.63 -9.12 3.04
C PHE A 147 -6.25 -10.45 3.69
N SER A 148 -5.07 -10.95 3.38
CA SER A 148 -4.59 -12.23 3.91
C SER A 148 -4.18 -12.09 5.38
N THR A 149 -4.81 -12.86 6.26
CA THR A 149 -4.42 -12.95 7.67
C THR A 149 -3.02 -13.54 7.80
N ASP A 150 -2.67 -14.55 7.00
CA ASP A 150 -1.34 -15.16 7.01
C ASP A 150 -0.25 -14.14 6.67
N GLU A 151 -0.46 -13.32 5.63
CA GLU A 151 0.51 -12.29 5.25
C GLU A 151 0.65 -11.22 6.34
N LEU A 152 -0.46 -10.80 6.97
CA LEU A 152 -0.42 -9.83 8.06
C LEU A 152 0.36 -10.38 9.26
N VAL A 153 0.06 -11.62 9.65
CA VAL A 153 0.75 -12.30 10.75
C VAL A 153 2.23 -12.45 10.43
N GLU A 154 2.59 -12.83 9.21
CA GLU A 154 3.97 -12.97 8.77
C GLU A 154 4.73 -11.63 8.84
N GLU A 155 4.17 -10.54 8.33
CA GLU A 155 4.80 -9.22 8.36
C GLU A 155 5.01 -8.72 9.80
N VAL A 156 4.08 -8.99 10.70
CA VAL A 156 4.17 -8.60 12.11
C VAL A 156 5.12 -9.55 12.88
N GLU A 157 5.15 -10.84 12.55
CA GLU A 157 6.03 -11.87 13.14
C GLU A 157 7.50 -11.65 12.80
N LYS A 158 7.82 -11.34 11.54
CA LYS A 158 9.19 -10.99 11.10
C LYS A 158 9.80 -9.85 11.91
N ARG A 159 8.96 -8.96 12.45
CA ARG A 159 9.36 -7.77 13.23
C ARG A 159 9.25 -7.99 14.75
N ASN A 160 8.94 -9.20 15.19
CA ASN A 160 8.73 -9.55 16.60
C ASN A 160 7.63 -8.71 17.29
N ARG A 161 6.60 -8.31 16.54
CA ARG A 161 5.50 -7.46 17.04
C ARG A 161 4.15 -8.19 17.10
N LEU A 162 4.13 -9.53 17.13
CA LEU A 162 2.88 -10.33 17.07
C LEU A 162 1.81 -9.90 18.08
N LYS A 163 2.21 -9.45 19.27
CA LYS A 163 1.28 -8.96 20.32
C LYS A 163 0.48 -7.72 19.90
N LEU A 164 0.91 -6.99 18.87
CA LEU A 164 0.24 -5.80 18.36
C LEU A 164 -1.16 -6.12 17.84
N ILE A 165 -1.29 -7.24 17.12
CA ILE A 165 -2.52 -7.62 16.40
C ILE A 165 -3.43 -8.53 17.24
N THR A 166 -3.05 -8.85 18.48
CA THR A 166 -3.86 -9.70 19.39
C THR A 166 -5.31 -9.22 19.50
N PRO A 167 -5.61 -7.93 19.76
CA PRO A 167 -7.00 -7.49 19.92
C PRO A 167 -7.84 -7.72 18.66
N TRP A 168 -7.22 -7.56 17.49
CA TRP A 168 -7.89 -7.79 16.20
C TRP A 168 -8.14 -9.30 15.97
N LEU A 169 -7.15 -10.14 16.25
CA LEU A 169 -7.29 -11.60 16.15
C LEU A 169 -8.37 -12.14 17.11
N GLU A 170 -8.42 -11.64 18.34
CA GLU A 170 -9.44 -12.01 19.32
C GLU A 170 -10.84 -11.58 18.87
N SER A 171 -10.99 -10.38 18.29
CA SER A 171 -12.26 -9.94 17.68
C SER A 171 -12.72 -10.90 16.58
N ARG A 172 -11.80 -11.33 15.71
CA ARG A 172 -12.09 -12.28 14.62
C ARG A 172 -12.59 -13.64 15.15
N VAL A 173 -12.00 -14.13 16.23
CA VAL A 173 -12.45 -15.38 16.87
C VAL A 173 -13.81 -15.20 17.54
N LEU A 174 -14.05 -14.07 18.21
CA LEU A 174 -15.35 -13.73 18.81
C LEU A 174 -16.46 -13.60 17.77
N GLU A 175 -16.13 -13.11 16.58
CA GLU A 175 -17.02 -13.06 15.41
C GLU A 175 -17.27 -14.45 14.77
N GLY A 176 -16.64 -15.51 15.29
CA GLY A 176 -16.83 -16.88 14.84
C GLY A 176 -15.96 -17.29 13.65
N SER A 177 -14.84 -16.58 13.39
CA SER A 177 -13.89 -17.00 12.36
C SER A 177 -13.32 -18.38 12.70
N THR A 178 -13.27 -19.26 11.70
CA THR A 178 -12.68 -20.61 11.77
C THR A 178 -11.37 -20.71 10.98
N GLU A 179 -10.83 -19.56 10.58
CA GLU A 179 -9.65 -19.43 9.75
C GLU A 179 -8.39 -19.87 10.51
N ALA A 180 -7.68 -20.89 10.00
CA ALA A 180 -6.51 -21.45 10.66
C ALA A 180 -5.41 -20.42 10.92
N ALA A 181 -5.18 -19.47 10.01
CA ALA A 181 -4.23 -18.37 10.17
C ALA A 181 -4.46 -17.57 11.47
N THR A 182 -5.72 -17.21 11.74
CA THR A 182 -6.13 -16.46 12.93
C THR A 182 -5.78 -17.25 14.20
N HIS A 183 -6.14 -18.53 14.23
CA HIS A 183 -5.93 -19.38 15.41
C HIS A 183 -4.47 -19.77 15.61
N ASN A 184 -3.72 -19.99 14.52
CA ASN A 184 -2.28 -20.23 14.56
C ASN A 184 -1.56 -19.03 15.18
N ALA A 185 -1.88 -17.81 14.75
CA ALA A 185 -1.29 -16.59 15.27
C ALA A 185 -1.58 -16.41 16.77
N LEU A 186 -2.84 -16.61 17.19
CA LEU A 186 -3.21 -16.56 18.61
C LEU A 186 -2.50 -17.63 19.43
N ALA A 187 -2.40 -18.86 18.93
CA ALA A 187 -1.66 -19.94 19.58
C ALA A 187 -0.20 -19.51 19.82
N LYS A 188 0.50 -19.01 18.79
CA LYS A 188 1.87 -18.50 18.91
C LYS A 188 1.97 -17.40 19.98
N ILE A 189 1.06 -16.43 19.97
CA ILE A 189 1.04 -15.32 20.94
C ILE A 189 0.82 -15.81 22.38
N TYR A 190 -0.10 -16.76 22.58
CA TYR A 190 -0.40 -17.30 23.91
C TYR A 190 0.71 -18.20 24.45
N ILE A 191 1.38 -18.97 23.58
CA ILE A 191 2.60 -19.72 23.92
C ILE A 191 3.69 -18.74 24.37
N ASP A 192 3.95 -17.70 23.58
CA ASP A 192 4.95 -16.67 23.88
C ASP A 192 4.69 -15.89 25.17
N SER A 193 3.41 -15.71 25.51
CA SER A 193 2.98 -14.92 26.67
C SER A 193 2.75 -15.78 27.91
N ASN A 194 2.94 -17.11 27.82
CA ASN A 194 2.60 -18.09 28.84
C ASN A 194 1.19 -17.89 29.44
N ASN A 195 0.22 -17.51 28.58
CA ASN A 195 -1.13 -17.16 29.00
C ASN A 195 -2.12 -18.20 28.49
N ASN A 196 -2.52 -19.14 29.35
CA ASN A 196 -3.55 -20.15 29.08
C ASN A 196 -3.38 -20.92 27.74
N ALA A 197 -2.14 -21.06 27.26
CA ALA A 197 -1.84 -21.70 25.99
C ALA A 197 -2.35 -23.15 25.94
N GLU A 198 -2.21 -23.91 27.03
CA GLU A 198 -2.69 -25.28 27.11
C GLU A 198 -4.20 -25.38 26.93
N ARG A 199 -4.96 -24.47 27.56
CA ARG A 199 -6.41 -24.42 27.42
C ARG A 199 -6.82 -24.08 25.99
N PHE A 200 -6.18 -23.08 25.40
CA PHE A 200 -6.44 -22.69 24.02
C PHE A 200 -6.15 -23.85 23.04
N LEU A 201 -5.02 -24.54 23.19
CA LEU A 201 -4.64 -25.65 22.31
C LEU A 201 -5.52 -26.91 22.48
N ARG A 202 -6.14 -27.10 23.65
CA ARG A 202 -7.07 -28.21 23.91
C ARG A 202 -8.49 -27.91 23.42
N GLU A 203 -8.98 -26.69 23.62
CA GLU A 203 -10.36 -26.30 23.31
C GLU A 203 -10.54 -25.86 21.85
N ASN A 204 -9.50 -25.31 21.23
CA ASN A 204 -9.57 -24.80 19.86
C ASN A 204 -9.32 -25.91 18.83
N GLN A 205 -10.22 -26.08 17.87
CA GLN A 205 -10.12 -27.12 16.82
C GLN A 205 -9.65 -26.58 15.46
N TYR A 206 -9.45 -25.27 15.34
CA TYR A 206 -9.28 -24.58 14.07
C TYR A 206 -7.82 -24.22 13.77
N TYR A 207 -6.89 -24.37 14.72
CA TYR A 207 -5.46 -24.17 14.47
C TYR A 207 -4.83 -25.39 13.78
N ASP A 208 -3.79 -25.17 12.98
CA ASP A 208 -2.97 -26.22 12.39
C ASP A 208 -1.87 -26.66 13.38
N SER A 209 -2.03 -27.86 13.91
CA SER A 209 -1.09 -28.48 14.85
C SER A 209 0.33 -28.63 14.29
N LYS A 210 0.52 -28.77 12.97
CA LYS A 210 1.86 -28.86 12.37
C LYS A 210 2.57 -27.51 12.41
N VAL A 211 1.85 -26.43 12.10
CA VAL A 211 2.39 -25.06 12.10
C VAL A 211 2.77 -24.65 13.52
N VAL A 212 1.85 -24.85 14.48
CA VAL A 212 2.09 -24.51 15.89
C VAL A 212 3.16 -25.42 16.50
N GLY A 213 3.14 -26.72 16.21
CA GLY A 213 4.16 -27.66 16.68
C GLY A 213 5.57 -27.28 16.22
N LYS A 214 5.74 -26.97 14.93
CA LYS A 214 7.03 -26.49 14.37
C LYS A 214 7.47 -25.16 14.98
N TYR A 215 6.53 -24.31 15.39
CA TYR A 215 6.84 -23.07 16.11
C TYR A 215 7.34 -23.37 17.53
N CYS A 216 6.71 -24.31 18.24
CA CYS A 216 7.14 -24.76 19.57
C CYS A 216 8.53 -25.43 19.56
N GLU A 217 8.88 -26.19 18.52
CA GLU A 217 10.20 -26.85 18.40
C GLU A 217 11.38 -25.88 18.43
N LYS A 218 11.16 -24.60 18.09
CA LYS A 218 12.20 -23.57 18.02
C LYS A 218 12.41 -22.81 19.35
N ARG A 219 11.65 -23.13 20.40
CA ARG A 219 11.72 -22.49 21.72
C ARG A 219 12.15 -23.48 22.79
#